data_AF-A0A349NC96-F1
#
_entry.id   AF-A0A349NC96-F1
#
_cell.length_a   1.000
_cell.length_b   1.000
_cell.length_c   1.000
_cell.angle_alpha   90.00
_cell.angle_beta   90.00
_cell.angle_gamma   90.00
#
_symmetry.space_group_name_H-M   'P 1'
#
loop_
_entity.id
_entity.type
_entity.pdbx_description
1 polymer ?
#
loop_
_entity_poly.entity_id
_entity_poly.type
_entity_poly.pdbx_seq_one_letter_code
_entity_poly.pdbx_strand_id
1 'polypeptide(L)'
;WNGYNFEDAILISEKVLKDDIYTSIHVAEFEVTARDTKLGPEEITRDIPNVGEEALRNLNHDGVIRVGAEVHPGDILVGKITPKSETELAPEEKLLRAI
;
A
#
# COMPACT_ATOMS: atom_id res chain seq x y z
N TRP A 1 1.19 7.40 42.37
CA TRP A 1 1.84 7.01 41.10
C TRP A 1 3.04 6.15 41.47
N ASN A 2 2.95 4.83 41.25
CA ASN A 2 3.83 3.76 41.77
C ASN A 2 5.11 3.58 40.94
N GLY A 3 5.92 4.64 40.79
CA GLY A 3 7.15 4.60 39.99
C GLY A 3 6.97 4.81 38.48
N TYR A 4 5.75 5.06 38.01
CA TYR A 4 5.48 5.28 36.58
C TYR A 4 5.98 6.65 36.03
N ASN A 5 6.32 7.63 36.90
CA ASN A 5 7.01 8.91 36.56
C ASN A 5 8.51 8.85 36.84
N PHE A 6 9.12 7.68 36.90
CA PHE A 6 10.55 7.65 37.18
C PHE A 6 11.34 8.28 36.03
N GLU A 7 12.33 9.12 36.38
CA GLU A 7 13.13 9.94 35.45
C GLU A 7 12.25 10.83 34.56
N ASP A 8 12.27 10.62 33.24
CA ASP A 8 11.61 11.47 32.25
C ASP A 8 10.26 10.87 31.77
N ALA A 9 9.74 9.88 32.49
CA ALA A 9 8.46 9.28 32.16
C ALA A 9 7.28 10.20 32.52
N ILE A 10 6.34 10.35 31.57
CA ILE A 10 5.16 11.22 31.72
C ILE A 10 3.91 10.36 31.91
N LEU A 11 3.11 10.65 32.95
CA LEU A 11 1.72 10.16 33.01
C LEU A 11 0.83 11.08 32.21
N ILE A 12 -0.06 10.49 31.43
CA ILE A 12 -1.17 11.23 30.83
C ILE A 12 -2.48 10.61 31.31
N SER A 13 -3.46 11.47 31.60
CA SER A 13 -4.80 11.02 31.94
C SER A 13 -5.48 10.41 30.72
N GLU A 14 -6.21 9.32 30.89
CA GLU A 14 -7.03 8.71 29.82
C GLU A 14 -8.05 9.71 29.23
N LYS A 15 -8.42 10.77 29.98
CA LYS A 15 -9.28 11.85 29.48
C LYS A 15 -8.69 12.55 28.26
N VAL A 16 -7.37 12.65 28.17
CA VAL A 16 -6.67 13.27 27.03
C VAL A 16 -6.96 12.52 25.72
N LEU A 17 -7.08 11.19 25.78
CA LEU A 17 -7.47 10.37 24.65
C LEU A 17 -8.97 10.50 24.35
N LYS A 18 -9.82 10.50 25.39
CA LYS A 18 -11.29 10.57 25.23
C LYS A 18 -11.78 11.90 24.64
N ASP A 19 -11.08 12.97 24.97
CA ASP A 19 -11.45 14.34 24.60
C ASP A 19 -10.62 14.86 23.40
N ASP A 20 -9.85 13.99 22.72
CA ASP A 20 -9.03 14.31 21.54
C ASP A 20 -8.07 15.51 21.72
N ILE A 21 -7.61 15.76 22.95
CA ILE A 21 -6.88 17.00 23.33
C ILE A 21 -5.58 17.19 22.53
N TYR A 22 -4.90 16.08 22.22
CA TYR A 22 -3.64 16.08 21.44
C TYR A 22 -3.76 15.30 20.13
N THR A 23 -4.98 15.09 19.62
CA THR A 23 -5.18 14.42 18.32
C THR A 23 -4.81 15.39 17.19
N SER A 24 -3.94 14.94 16.28
CA SER A 24 -3.49 15.72 15.12
C SER A 24 -3.73 14.97 13.80
N ILE A 25 -4.03 15.71 12.74
CA ILE A 25 -4.19 15.18 11.39
C ILE A 25 -2.86 15.33 10.65
N HIS A 26 -2.32 14.21 10.17
CA HIS A 26 -1.13 14.19 9.33
C HIS A 26 -1.53 13.75 7.92
N VAL A 27 -1.11 14.53 6.92
CA VAL A 27 -1.36 14.24 5.50
C VAL A 27 -0.03 13.87 4.86
N ALA A 28 0.00 12.74 4.16
CA ALA A 28 1.15 12.26 3.40
C ALA A 28 0.78 12.17 1.92
N GLU A 29 1.74 12.49 1.06
CA GLU A 29 1.61 12.43 -0.39
C GLU A 29 2.49 11.30 -0.92
N PHE A 30 1.91 10.45 -1.78
CA PHE A 30 2.60 9.36 -2.45
C PHE A 30 2.40 9.52 -3.95
N GLU A 31 3.48 9.42 -4.72
CA GLU A 31 3.47 9.62 -6.16
C GLU A 31 4.04 8.39 -6.88
N VAL A 32 3.41 8.01 -8.00
CA VAL A 32 3.92 7.01 -8.93
C VAL A 32 3.60 7.42 -10.36
N THR A 33 4.51 7.13 -11.29
CA THR A 33 4.36 7.44 -12.72
C THR A 33 4.61 6.20 -13.56
N ALA A 34 3.74 5.93 -14.54
CA ALA A 34 4.02 4.94 -15.60
C ALA A 34 4.93 5.55 -16.67
N ARG A 35 5.90 4.78 -17.16
CA ARG A 35 6.92 5.24 -18.11
C ARG A 35 7.15 4.22 -19.22
N ASP A 36 7.72 4.68 -20.34
CA ASP A 36 8.22 3.78 -21.37
C ASP A 36 9.48 3.05 -20.90
N THR A 37 9.48 1.73 -21.05
CA THR A 37 10.65 0.89 -20.81
C THR A 37 11.13 0.25 -22.11
N LYS A 38 12.32 -0.37 -22.08
CA LYS A 38 12.85 -1.11 -23.24
C LYS A 38 11.98 -2.30 -23.66
N LEU A 39 11.21 -2.86 -22.74
CA LEU A 39 10.37 -4.03 -22.97
C LEU A 39 8.91 -3.66 -23.30
N GLY A 40 8.58 -2.36 -23.27
CA GLY A 40 7.26 -1.83 -23.50
C GLY A 40 6.88 -0.73 -22.50
N PRO A 41 5.74 -0.04 -22.72
CA PRO A 41 5.21 0.93 -21.77
C PRO A 41 4.77 0.24 -20.47
N GLU A 42 4.97 0.91 -19.33
CA GLU A 42 4.27 0.54 -18.10
C GLU A 42 2.81 0.98 -18.18
N GLU A 43 1.93 0.23 -17.53
CA GLU A 43 0.49 0.47 -17.57
C GLU A 43 -0.05 0.61 -16.14
N ILE A 44 -0.95 1.59 -15.96
CA ILE A 44 -1.75 1.68 -14.73
C ILE A 44 -3.07 0.96 -15.01
N THR A 45 -3.35 -0.08 -14.22
CA THR A 45 -4.53 -0.93 -14.41
C THR A 45 -4.88 -1.66 -13.13
N ARG A 46 -6.15 -2.04 -13.00
CA ARG A 46 -6.64 -2.93 -11.93
C ARG A 46 -6.27 -4.40 -12.19
N ASP A 47 -5.93 -4.77 -13.42
CA ASP A 47 -5.64 -6.16 -13.80
C ASP A 47 -4.22 -6.61 -13.41
N ILE A 48 -3.96 -6.71 -12.09
CA ILE A 48 -2.63 -7.01 -11.57
C ILE A 48 -2.43 -8.54 -11.44
N PRO A 49 -1.43 -9.14 -12.11
CA PRO A 49 -1.20 -10.57 -12.04
C PRO A 49 -0.80 -11.02 -10.64
N ASN A 50 -1.26 -12.22 -10.24
CA ASN A 50 -0.96 -12.86 -8.95
C ASN A 50 -1.47 -12.11 -7.70
N VAL A 51 -2.39 -11.16 -7.86
CA VAL A 51 -3.02 -10.43 -6.75
C VAL A 51 -4.47 -10.89 -6.58
N GLY A 52 -4.87 -11.17 -5.33
CA GLY A 52 -6.24 -11.58 -5.03
C GLY A 52 -7.25 -10.43 -5.10
N GLU A 53 -8.52 -10.73 -5.42
CA GLU A 53 -9.62 -9.75 -5.48
C GLU A 53 -9.77 -8.91 -4.22
N GLU A 54 -9.45 -9.49 -3.05
CA GLU A 54 -9.53 -8.76 -1.79
C GLU A 54 -8.58 -7.55 -1.75
N ALA A 55 -7.37 -7.68 -2.29
CA ALA A 55 -6.41 -6.58 -2.35
C ALA A 55 -6.80 -5.53 -3.41
N LEU A 56 -7.54 -5.94 -4.44
CA LEU A 56 -8.02 -5.06 -5.51
C LEU A 56 -9.37 -4.40 -5.20
N ARG A 57 -10.03 -4.76 -4.09
CA ARG A 57 -11.41 -4.34 -3.75
C ARG A 57 -11.62 -2.83 -3.71
N ASN A 58 -10.56 -2.08 -3.41
CA ASN A 58 -10.60 -0.62 -3.27
C ASN A 58 -10.11 0.12 -4.53
N LEU A 59 -9.57 -0.59 -5.53
CA LEU A 59 -9.16 0.00 -6.80
C LEU A 59 -10.36 0.21 -7.72
N ASN A 60 -10.39 1.37 -8.36
CA ASN A 60 -11.36 1.67 -9.41
C ASN A 60 -10.96 0.98 -10.72
N HIS A 61 -11.74 1.22 -11.79
CA HIS A 61 -11.48 0.66 -13.12
C HIS A 61 -10.14 1.11 -13.73
N ASP A 62 -9.63 2.27 -13.34
CA ASP A 62 -8.34 2.81 -13.78
C ASP A 62 -7.15 2.25 -12.98
N GLY A 63 -7.38 1.36 -12.00
CA GLY A 63 -6.32 0.83 -11.15
C GLY A 63 -5.86 1.81 -10.05
N VAL A 64 -6.64 2.84 -9.73
CA VAL A 64 -6.35 3.83 -8.70
C VAL A 64 -7.31 3.64 -7.52
N ILE A 65 -6.82 3.79 -6.31
CA ILE A 65 -7.66 3.69 -5.12
C ILE A 65 -8.77 4.73 -5.09
N ARG A 66 -9.98 4.32 -4.70
CA ARG A 66 -11.12 5.23 -4.56
C ARG A 66 -10.93 6.20 -3.38
N VAL A 67 -11.43 7.43 -3.53
CA VAL A 67 -11.46 8.42 -2.44
C VAL A 67 -12.33 7.90 -1.29
N GLY A 68 -11.85 8.08 -0.05
CA GLY A 68 -12.53 7.61 1.16
C GLY A 68 -12.36 6.12 1.45
N ALA A 69 -11.45 5.42 0.77
CA ALA A 69 -11.00 4.10 1.20
C ALA A 69 -10.06 4.22 2.39
N GLU A 70 -10.29 3.42 3.43
CA GLU A 70 -9.33 3.22 4.51
C GLU A 70 -8.24 2.25 4.05
N VAL A 71 -6.98 2.58 4.32
CA VAL A 71 -5.81 1.83 3.87
C VAL A 71 -4.89 1.48 5.03
N HIS A 72 -4.27 0.32 4.93
CA HIS A 72 -3.29 -0.20 5.86
C HIS A 72 -1.94 -0.39 5.17
N PRO A 73 -0.84 -0.56 5.93
CA PRO A 73 0.45 -0.90 5.36
C PRO A 73 0.36 -2.15 4.47
N GLY A 74 0.78 -2.02 3.21
CA GLY A 74 0.74 -3.08 2.21
C GLY A 74 -0.45 -3.02 1.25
N ASP A 75 -1.45 -2.17 1.50
CA ASP A 75 -2.55 -1.97 0.56
C ASP A 75 -2.09 -1.28 -0.73
N ILE A 76 -2.74 -1.63 -1.84
CA ILE A 76 -2.40 -1.10 -3.17
C ILE A 76 -3.11 0.25 -3.38
N LEU A 77 -2.32 1.32 -3.54
CA LEU A 77 -2.83 2.65 -3.86
C LEU A 77 -3.01 2.85 -5.37
N VAL A 78 -2.07 2.34 -6.15
CA VAL A 78 -2.06 2.42 -7.62
C VAL A 78 -1.51 1.11 -8.17
N GLY A 79 -2.29 0.43 -9.02
CA GLY A 79 -1.88 -0.78 -9.73
C GLY A 79 -1.03 -0.43 -10.94
N LYS A 80 0.29 -0.62 -10.85
CA LYS A 80 1.22 -0.40 -11.97
C LYS A 80 1.86 -1.72 -12.40
N ILE A 81 1.80 -2.01 -13.69
CA ILE A 81 2.40 -3.19 -14.30
C ILE A 81 3.57 -2.77 -15.18
N THR A 82 4.66 -3.50 -15.05
CA THR A 82 5.86 -3.33 -15.87
C THR A 82 6.05 -4.58 -16.72
N PRO A 83 6.17 -4.46 -18.06
CA PRO A 83 6.41 -5.62 -18.92
C PRO A 83 7.74 -6.28 -18.57
N LYS A 84 7.74 -7.62 -18.44
CA LYS A 84 8.92 -8.44 -18.12
C LYS A 84 9.30 -9.36 -19.27
N SER A 85 10.60 -9.62 -19.43
CA SER A 85 11.11 -10.54 -20.45
C SER A 85 10.93 -12.00 -20.00
N GLU A 86 10.59 -12.91 -20.92
CA GLU A 86 10.48 -14.35 -20.64
C GLU A 86 11.80 -14.98 -20.15
N THR A 87 12.94 -14.37 -20.47
CA THR A 87 14.26 -14.84 -20.02
C THR A 87 14.49 -14.64 -18.52
N GLU A 88 13.75 -13.72 -17.88
CA GLU A 88 13.91 -13.38 -16.46
C GLU A 88 13.00 -14.17 -15.52
N LEU A 89 12.09 -14.99 -16.05
CA LEU A 89 11.24 -15.85 -15.22
C LEU A 89 12.09 -16.95 -14.58
N ALA A 90 11.88 -17.16 -13.28
CA ALA A 90 12.51 -18.25 -12.56
C ALA A 90 12.09 -19.60 -13.18
N PRO A 91 12.94 -20.64 -13.18
CA PRO A 91 12.59 -21.96 -13.72
C PRO A 91 11.26 -22.50 -13.17
N GLU A 92 10.95 -22.21 -11.91
CA GLU A 92 9.70 -22.57 -11.24
C GLU A 92 8.48 -21.89 -11.86
N GLU A 93 8.56 -20.59 -12.18
CA GLU A 93 7.49 -19.83 -12.83
C GLU A 93 7.26 -20.29 -14.27
N LYS A 94 8.34 -20.62 -15.00
CA LYS A 94 8.25 -21.18 -16.36
C LYS A 94 7.52 -22.51 -16.37
N LEU A 95 7.79 -23.38 -15.38
CA LEU A 95 7.13 -24.67 -15.25
C LEU A 95 5.63 -24.49 -14.95
N LEU A 96 5.28 -23.60 -14.03
CA LEU A 96 3.89 -23.28 -13.67
C LEU A 96 3.07 -22.76 -14.85
N ARG A 97 3.70 -22.02 -15.78
CA ARG A 97 3.03 -21.50 -16.99
C ARG A 97 2.82 -22.54 -18.10
N ALA A 98 3.51 -23.68 -18.04
CA ALA A 98 3.50 -24.71 -19.09
C ALA A 98 2.51 -25.86 -18.84
N ILE A 99 1.80 -25.82 -17.72
CA ILE A 99 0.79 -26.83 -17.28
C ILE A 99 -0.58 -26.18 -17.34
#